data_AF-A0A1G8W8F2-F1
#
_entry.id   AF-A0A1G8W8F2-F1
#
_cell.length_a   1.000
_cell.length_b   1.000
_cell.length_c   1.000
_cell.angle_alpha   90.00
_cell.angle_beta   90.00
_cell.angle_gamma   90.00
#
_symmetry.space_group_name_H-M   'P 1'
#
loop_
_entity.id
_entity.type
_entity.pdbx_description
1 polymer ?
#
loop_
_entity_poly.entity_id
_entity_poly.type
_entity_poly.pdbx_seq_one_letter_code
_entity_poly.pdbx_strand_id
1 'polypeptide(L)'
;MTATVEQVKALLPEGTDLGDPQIQALITQAETYLYARVPDLDRRIACGQVTQATVDFIEASMVARVARNPDGYRAETEGDYSYQLDSRAAAGFLTLLPDELIMLGIGRGAFTIAPANPPRRRHRHLPGPVWPPDWWRG
;
A
#
# COMPACT_ATOMS: atom_id res chain seq x y z
N MET A 1 6.84 12.54 -9.18
CA MET A 1 6.42 12.85 -7.79
C MET A 1 7.66 12.63 -6.98
N THR A 2 8.05 13.56 -6.13
CA THR A 2 9.42 13.52 -5.65
C THR A 2 9.46 14.04 -4.23
N ALA A 3 9.70 13.12 -3.29
CA ALA A 3 10.05 13.48 -1.93
C ALA A 3 11.21 14.48 -1.95
N THR A 4 11.18 15.47 -1.06
CA THR A 4 12.27 16.46 -0.96
C THR A 4 13.36 15.98 -0.01
N VAL A 5 14.59 16.47 -0.22
CA VAL A 5 15.71 16.25 0.71
C VAL A 5 15.33 16.68 2.13
N GLU A 6 14.55 17.75 2.27
CA GLU A 6 14.05 18.23 3.57
C GLU A 6 13.12 17.23 4.25
N GLN A 7 12.19 16.62 3.50
CA GLN A 7 11.30 15.59 4.03
C GLN A 7 12.09 14.37 4.51
N VAL A 8 13.13 13.97 3.77
CA VAL A 8 14.03 12.89 4.21
C VAL A 8 14.77 13.29 5.48
N LYS A 9 15.37 14.49 5.52
CA LYS A 9 16.11 14.99 6.69
C LYS A 9 15.22 15.11 7.93
N ALA A 10 13.95 15.46 7.77
CA ALA A 10 12.99 15.51 8.87
C ALA A 10 12.74 14.14 9.52
N LEU A 11 12.97 13.04 8.79
CA LEU A 11 12.87 11.66 9.30
C LEU A 11 14.18 11.14 9.88
N LEU A 12 15.28 11.86 9.71
CA LEU A 12 16.60 11.44 10.16
C LEU A 12 16.95 12.02 11.53
N PRO A 13 17.62 11.25 12.39
CA PRO A 13 18.20 11.82 13.60
C PRO A 13 19.29 12.84 13.22
N GLU A 14 19.43 13.88 14.06
CA GLU A 14 20.52 14.86 13.91
C GLU A 14 21.88 14.14 13.91
N GLY A 15 22.75 14.49 12.95
CA GLY A 15 24.09 13.90 12.81
C GLY A 15 24.21 12.72 11.83
N THR A 16 23.24 12.50 10.94
CA THR A 16 23.36 11.52 9.86
C THR A 16 24.43 11.94 8.85
N ASP A 17 25.32 11.01 8.48
CA ASP A 17 26.53 11.27 7.68
C ASP A 17 26.31 11.28 6.15
N LEU A 18 25.05 11.32 5.70
CA LEU A 18 24.71 11.42 4.28
C LEU A 18 24.57 12.88 3.85
N GLY A 19 25.31 13.24 2.80
CA GLY A 19 25.17 14.55 2.16
C GLY A 19 23.91 14.65 1.31
N ASP A 20 23.42 15.87 1.13
CA ASP A 20 22.31 16.24 0.24
C ASP A 20 22.37 15.61 -1.16
N PRO A 21 23.52 15.58 -1.88
CA PRO A 21 23.58 14.92 -3.19
C PRO A 21 23.37 13.40 -3.12
N GLN A 22 23.80 12.75 -2.04
CA GLN A 22 23.58 11.31 -1.85
C GLN A 22 22.12 11.02 -1.53
N ILE A 23 21.49 11.86 -0.71
CA ILE A 23 20.05 11.79 -0.43
C ILE A 23 19.25 11.94 -1.73
N GLN A 24 19.59 12.91 -2.59
CA GLN A 24 18.91 13.11 -3.86
C GLN A 24 19.07 11.91 -4.82
N ALA A 25 20.26 11.30 -4.85
CA ALA A 25 20.49 10.08 -5.62
C ALA A 25 19.62 8.92 -5.11
N LEU A 26 19.53 8.74 -3.79
CA LEU A 26 18.69 7.71 -3.17
C LEU A 26 17.19 7.95 -3.42
N ILE A 27 16.73 9.20 -3.40
CA ILE A 27 15.35 9.57 -3.79
C ILE A 27 15.07 9.10 -5.22
N THR A 28 15.95 9.44 -6.17
CA THR A 28 15.79 9.04 -7.59
C THR A 28 15.74 7.51 -7.76
N GLN A 29 16.57 6.79 -7.01
CA GLN A 29 16.54 5.32 -7.00
C GLN A 29 15.27 4.77 -6.36
N ALA A 30 14.79 5.38 -5.27
CA ALA A 30 13.55 5.00 -4.60
C ALA A 30 12.34 5.20 -5.53
N GLU A 31 12.26 6.32 -6.25
CA GLU A 31 11.25 6.58 -7.28
C GLU A 31 11.27 5.48 -8.35
N THR A 32 12.44 5.17 -8.91
CA THR A 32 12.62 4.12 -9.92
C THR A 32 12.15 2.75 -9.39
N TYR A 33 12.51 2.43 -8.15
CA TYR A 33 12.11 1.18 -7.49
C TYR A 33 10.59 1.12 -7.26
N LEU A 34 9.98 2.22 -6.82
CA LEU A 34 8.54 2.34 -6.61
C LEU A 34 7.75 2.12 -7.91
N TYR A 35 8.15 2.74 -9.02
CA TYR A 35 7.50 2.52 -10.31
C TYR A 35 7.70 1.10 -10.84
N ALA A 36 8.88 0.51 -10.65
CA ALA A 36 9.12 -0.88 -11.03
C ALA A 36 8.23 -1.86 -10.24
N ARG A 37 7.97 -1.56 -8.95
CA ARG A 37 7.15 -2.41 -8.08
C ARG A 37 5.65 -2.15 -8.24
N VAL A 38 5.28 -0.91 -8.50
CA VAL A 38 3.89 -0.43 -8.61
C VAL A 38 3.73 0.35 -9.93
N PRO A 39 3.55 -0.33 -11.07
CA PRO A 39 3.44 0.34 -12.37
C PRO A 39 2.22 1.26 -12.49
N ASP A 40 1.13 0.95 -11.78
CA ASP A 40 -0.13 1.72 -11.81
C ASP A 40 -0.18 2.88 -10.80
N LEU A 41 0.96 3.31 -10.26
CA LEU A 41 1.02 4.30 -9.17
C LEU A 41 0.39 5.65 -9.57
N ASP A 42 0.73 6.15 -10.76
CA ASP A 42 0.15 7.41 -11.28
C ASP A 42 -1.38 7.34 -11.38
N ARG A 43 -1.89 6.20 -11.85
CA ARG A 43 -3.34 5.97 -11.98
C ARG A 43 -4.01 6.00 -10.62
N ARG A 44 -3.40 5.38 -9.59
CA ARG A 44 -3.91 5.36 -8.22
C ARG A 44 -4.01 6.76 -7.63
N ILE A 45 -3.06 7.63 -7.97
CA ILE A 45 -3.05 9.01 -7.47
C ILE A 45 -4.06 9.86 -8.22
N ALA A 46 -4.12 9.72 -9.55
CA ALA A 46 -5.11 10.41 -10.38
C ALA A 46 -6.55 10.07 -9.99
N CYS A 47 -6.83 8.83 -9.57
CA CYS A 47 -8.16 8.42 -9.11
C CYS A 47 -8.41 8.64 -7.61
N GLY A 48 -7.46 9.25 -6.89
CA GLY A 48 -7.59 9.56 -5.47
C GLY A 48 -7.54 8.35 -4.53
N GLN A 49 -7.11 7.18 -5.02
CA GLN A 49 -6.90 5.99 -4.18
C GLN A 49 -5.73 6.16 -3.22
N VAL A 50 -4.73 6.96 -3.63
CA VAL A 50 -3.56 7.30 -2.83
C VAL A 50 -3.31 8.79 -3.00
N THR A 51 -2.95 9.48 -1.93
CA THR A 51 -2.57 10.90 -2.02
C THR A 51 -1.10 11.02 -2.39
N GLN A 52 -0.73 12.07 -3.12
CA GLN A 52 0.68 12.33 -3.44
C GLN A 52 1.54 12.42 -2.16
N ALA A 53 1.02 13.05 -1.10
CA ALA A 53 1.71 13.14 0.19
C ALA A 53 2.01 11.78 0.83
N THR A 54 1.14 10.77 0.62
CA THR A 54 1.39 9.39 1.08
C THR A 54 2.56 8.77 0.33
N VAL A 55 2.66 9.00 -0.99
CA VAL A 55 3.75 8.49 -1.81
C VAL A 55 5.07 9.16 -1.44
N ASP A 56 5.07 10.48 -1.33
CA ASP A 56 6.25 11.26 -0.92
C ASP A 56 6.75 10.81 0.47
N PHE A 57 5.83 10.52 1.41
CA PHE A 57 6.18 10.01 2.74
C PHE A 57 6.83 8.62 2.69
N ILE A 58 6.31 7.71 1.87
CA ILE A 58 6.85 6.35 1.71
C ILE A 58 8.23 6.42 1.07
N GLU A 59 8.39 7.21 0.00
CA GLU A 59 9.68 7.43 -0.65
C GLU A 59 10.71 7.98 0.34
N ALA A 60 10.35 9.02 1.10
CA ALA A 60 11.22 9.59 2.12
C ALA A 60 11.58 8.56 3.22
N SER A 61 10.63 7.71 3.62
CA SER A 61 10.82 6.65 4.62
C SER A 61 11.74 5.54 4.15
N MET A 62 11.72 5.20 2.86
CA MET A 62 12.65 4.25 2.24
C MET A 62 14.07 4.80 2.28
N VAL A 63 14.26 6.05 1.85
CA VAL A 63 15.58 6.71 1.87
C VAL A 63 16.08 6.88 3.29
N ALA A 64 15.22 7.28 4.24
CA ALA A 64 15.60 7.44 5.63
C ALA A 64 16.11 6.14 6.27
N ARG A 65 15.61 4.97 5.84
CA ARG A 65 16.08 3.67 6.31
C ARG A 65 17.48 3.32 5.79
N VAL A 66 17.74 3.58 4.52
CA VAL A 66 19.10 3.45 3.93
C VAL A 66 20.06 4.40 4.65
N ALA A 67 19.62 5.62 4.88
CA ALA A 67 20.39 6.66 5.54
C ALA A 67 20.77 6.36 6.98
N ARG A 68 19.94 5.61 7.71
CA ARG A 68 20.25 5.13 9.06
C ARG A 68 21.24 3.96 9.09
N ASN A 69 21.43 3.26 7.97
CA ASN A 69 22.41 2.17 7.85
C ASN A 69 23.16 2.24 6.49
N PRO A 70 24.04 3.25 6.31
CA PRO A 70 24.70 3.48 5.03
C PRO A 70 25.73 2.40 4.65
N ASP A 71 26.30 1.70 5.63
CA ASP A 71 27.30 0.65 5.40
C ASP A 71 26.70 -0.60 4.74
N GLY A 72 25.44 -0.90 5.04
CA GLY A 72 24.71 -1.99 4.39
C GLY A 72 24.44 -1.73 2.89
N TYR A 73 24.18 -0.49 2.51
CA TYR A 73 24.05 -0.07 1.10
C TYR A 73 25.37 -0.20 0.33
N ARG A 74 26.51 0.13 0.97
CA ARG A 74 27.85 -0.02 0.37
C ARG A 74 28.21 -1.48 0.13
N ALA A 75 27.84 -2.38 1.05
CA ALA A 75 28.21 -3.79 0.99
C ALA A 75 27.65 -4.55 -0.23
N GLU A 76 26.51 -4.14 -0.81
CA GLU A 76 25.94 -4.80 -2.00
C GLU A 76 26.19 -4.08 -3.32
N THR A 77 26.73 -2.86 -3.32
CA THR A 77 27.34 -2.34 -4.56
C THR A 77 28.47 -3.26 -5.04
N GLU A 78 29.02 -4.10 -4.16
CA GLU A 78 30.07 -5.08 -4.41
C GLU A 78 29.56 -6.53 -4.63
N GLY A 79 28.25 -6.83 -4.49
CA GLY A 79 27.71 -8.21 -4.51
C GLY A 79 26.56 -8.47 -5.47
N ASP A 80 26.62 -9.57 -6.23
CA ASP A 80 25.61 -10.02 -7.21
C ASP A 80 24.25 -10.40 -6.56
N TYR A 81 23.14 -9.94 -7.17
CA TYR A 81 21.79 -9.96 -6.59
C TYR A 81 21.12 -11.36 -6.57
N SER A 82 20.70 -11.83 -5.38
CA SER A 82 19.69 -12.91 -5.23
C SER A 82 18.64 -12.59 -4.15
N TYR A 83 17.38 -12.92 -4.43
CA TYR A 83 16.17 -12.48 -3.71
C TYR A 83 15.97 -13.18 -2.34
N GLN A 84 15.97 -12.40 -1.25
CA GLN A 84 15.33 -12.68 0.05
C GLN A 84 14.93 -11.33 0.67
N LEU A 85 13.64 -11.14 0.94
CA LEU A 85 12.99 -9.82 1.09
C LEU A 85 12.96 -9.28 2.55
N ASP A 86 13.12 -10.16 3.56
CA ASP A 86 12.91 -9.78 4.97
C ASP A 86 14.20 -9.39 5.71
N SER A 87 15.37 -9.91 5.32
CA SER A 87 16.66 -9.56 5.92
C SER A 87 17.25 -8.24 5.38
N ARG A 88 16.82 -7.81 4.18
CA ARG A 88 17.32 -6.61 3.51
C ARG A 88 16.83 -5.30 4.11
N ALA A 89 15.66 -5.27 4.73
CA ALA A 89 15.16 -4.07 5.41
C ALA A 89 16.10 -3.65 6.57
N ALA A 90 16.74 -4.62 7.24
CA ALA A 90 17.74 -4.36 8.28
C ALA A 90 19.12 -4.00 7.71
N ALA A 91 19.42 -4.43 6.49
CA ALA A 91 20.73 -4.28 5.84
C ALA A 91 20.87 -2.99 5.01
N GLY A 92 20.03 -1.97 5.23
CA GLY A 92 20.23 -0.65 4.63
C GLY A 92 19.87 -0.56 3.14
N PHE A 93 19.00 -1.43 2.64
CA PHE A 93 18.52 -1.41 1.24
C PHE A 93 17.30 -0.53 1.05
N LEU A 94 17.13 0.03 -0.16
CA LEU A 94 15.88 0.60 -0.64
C LEU A 94 14.82 -0.51 -0.73
N THR A 95 14.14 -0.72 0.39
CA THR A 95 13.15 -1.78 0.57
C THR A 95 11.80 -1.15 0.79
N LEU A 96 10.81 -1.54 0.00
CA LEU A 96 9.42 -1.18 0.24
C LEU A 96 8.80 -2.20 1.21
N LEU A 97 8.32 -1.72 2.36
CA LEU A 97 7.76 -2.59 3.39
C LEU A 97 6.34 -3.07 3.04
N PRO A 98 5.89 -4.22 3.59
CA PRO A 98 4.52 -4.69 3.42
C PRO A 98 3.46 -3.67 3.87
N ASP A 99 3.69 -2.96 4.97
CA ASP A 99 2.74 -1.95 5.48
C ASP A 99 2.66 -0.72 4.55
N GLU A 100 3.77 -0.35 3.92
CA GLU A 100 3.81 0.74 2.94
C GLU A 100 3.09 0.35 1.66
N LEU A 101 3.20 -0.91 1.24
CA LEU A 101 2.37 -1.44 0.16
C LEU A 101 0.89 -1.34 0.51
N ILE A 102 0.48 -1.67 1.73
CA ILE A 102 -0.91 -1.49 2.18
C ILE A 102 -1.32 -0.02 2.13
N MET A 103 -0.46 0.91 2.56
CA MET A 103 -0.70 2.35 2.47
C MET A 103 -0.86 2.84 1.02
N LEU A 104 -0.16 2.22 0.06
CA LEU A 104 -0.36 2.45 -1.39
C LEU A 104 -1.64 1.78 -1.94
N GLY A 105 -2.44 1.16 -1.07
CA GLY A 105 -3.63 0.40 -1.46
C GLY A 105 -3.30 -0.95 -2.11
N ILE A 106 -2.11 -1.51 -1.82
CA ILE A 106 -1.60 -2.78 -2.33
C ILE A 106 -1.51 -3.74 -1.14
N GLY A 107 -2.67 -4.14 -0.64
CA GLY A 107 -2.83 -5.13 0.42
C GLY A 107 -3.95 -6.09 0.05
N ARG A 108 -3.78 -7.39 0.32
CA ARG A 108 -4.87 -8.35 0.16
C ARG A 108 -5.98 -8.02 1.18
N GLY A 109 -7.09 -7.47 0.68
CA GLY A 109 -8.43 -7.74 1.20
C GLY A 109 -8.95 -6.87 2.34
N ALA A 110 -9.65 -5.79 1.97
CA ALA A 110 -10.97 -5.51 2.55
C ALA A 110 -11.93 -5.11 1.43
N PHE A 111 -12.10 -6.01 0.44
CA PHE A 111 -13.37 -6.04 -0.28
C PHE A 111 -14.40 -6.62 0.68
N THR A 112 -15.02 -5.79 1.51
CA THR A 112 -16.35 -6.13 2.02
C THR A 112 -17.28 -6.02 0.82
N ILE A 113 -17.32 -7.06 -0.02
CA ILE A 113 -18.55 -7.40 -0.69
C ILE A 113 -19.46 -7.80 0.46
N ALA A 114 -20.19 -6.82 1.02
CA ALA A 114 -21.35 -7.16 1.82
C ALA A 114 -22.18 -8.07 0.92
N PRO A 115 -22.58 -9.28 1.36
CA PRO A 115 -23.64 -9.97 0.64
C PRO A 115 -24.76 -8.94 0.57
N ALA A 116 -25.13 -8.54 -0.66
CA ALA A 116 -26.37 -7.84 -0.86
C ALA A 116 -27.42 -8.78 -0.27
N ASN A 117 -27.86 -8.51 0.96
CA ASN A 117 -29.05 -9.12 1.51
C ASN A 117 -30.15 -8.37 0.74
N PRO A 118 -30.73 -8.92 -0.34
CA PRO A 118 -31.94 -8.31 -0.86
C PRO A 118 -32.88 -8.22 0.34
N PRO A 119 -33.53 -7.07 0.60
CA PRO A 119 -34.44 -6.97 1.72
C PRO A 119 -35.40 -8.15 1.59
N ARG A 120 -35.34 -9.07 2.56
CA ARG A 120 -36.28 -10.18 2.63
C ARG A 120 -37.64 -9.51 2.59
N ARG A 121 -38.32 -9.61 1.44
CA ARG A 121 -39.70 -9.18 1.30
C ARG A 121 -40.41 -9.79 2.48
N ARG A 122 -40.86 -8.95 3.42
CA ARG A 122 -41.78 -9.39 4.44
C ARG A 122 -42.94 -9.98 3.66
N HIS A 123 -43.11 -11.29 3.75
CA HIS A 123 -44.35 -11.92 3.36
C HIS A 123 -45.41 -11.31 4.29
N ARG A 124 -46.00 -10.21 3.84
CA ARG A 124 -47.28 -9.77 4.35
C ARG A 124 -48.20 -10.92 4.02
N HIS A 125 -48.54 -11.72 5.04
CA HIS A 125 -49.66 -12.64 4.96
C HIS A 125 -50.88 -11.78 4.60
N LEU A 126 -51.21 -11.76 3.32
CA LEU A 126 -52.55 -11.47 2.87
C LEU A 126 -53.37 -12.65 3.37
N PRO A 127 -54.38 -12.47 4.24
CA PRO A 127 -55.29 -13.56 4.56
C PRO A 127 -55.90 -14.01 3.23
N GLY A 128 -55.69 -15.28 2.89
CA GLY A 128 -56.22 -15.87 1.66
C GLY A 128 -57.75 -15.78 1.63
N PRO A 129 -58.35 -15.87 0.44
CA PRO A 129 -59.80 -15.82 0.31
C PRO A 129 -60.45 -16.97 1.09
N VAL A 130 -61.39 -16.64 1.97
CA VAL A 130 -62.29 -17.60 2.62
C VAL A 130 -63.14 -18.23 1.51
N TRP A 131 -62.80 -19.46 1.09
CA TRP A 131 -63.68 -20.25 0.24
C TRP A 131 -64.81 -20.85 1.11
N PRO A 132 -66.07 -20.89 0.64
CA PRO A 132 -67.20 -21.46 1.39
C PRO A 132 -67.30 -23.00 1.23
N PRO A 133 -68.17 -23.68 2.02
CA PRO A 133 -67.96 -25.06 2.46
C PRO A 133 -68.70 -26.17 1.67
N ASP A 134 -68.13 -27.38 1.79
CA ASP A 134 -68.72 -28.73 2.00
C ASP A 134 -69.68 -29.39 1.01
N TRP A 135 -69.24 -29.68 -0.22
CA TRP A 135 -69.85 -30.73 -1.06
C TRP A 135 -68.87 -31.10 -2.18
N TRP A 136 -68.79 -32.38 -2.59
CA TRP A 136 -68.02 -33.02 -3.68
C TRP A 136 -66.94 -34.04 -3.25
N ARG A 137 -67.26 -35.32 -3.53
CA ARG A 137 -66.51 -36.59 -3.37
C ARG A 137 -66.60 -37.19 -1.95
N GLY A 138 -67.38 -38.22 -1.70
CA GLY A 138 -68.19 -39.10 -2.53
C GLY A 138 -68.75 -40.21 -1.65
#